data_AF-A0A1B9RX38-F1
#
_entry.id   AF-A0A1B9RX38-F1
#
_cell.length_a   1.000
_cell.length_b   1.000
_cell.length_c   1.000
_cell.angle_alpha   90.00
_cell.angle_beta   90.00
_cell.angle_gamma   90.00
#
_symmetry.space_group_name_H-M   'P 1'
#
loop_
_entity.id
_entity.type
_entity.pdbx_description
1 polymer ?
#
loop_
_entity_poly.entity_id
_entity_poly.type
_entity_poly.pdbx_seq_one_letter_code
_entity_poly.pdbx_strand_id
1 'polypeptide(L)' 'MVVSISKEDARLCASVVKEVASSKGIVNDPTAIGRLTAAVARLFNKGLRDRDELMKAALNLDAIK' A
#
# COMPACT_ATOMS: atom_id res chain seq x y z
N MET A 1 -6.78 20.69 -3.73
CA MET A 1 -6.33 20.06 -4.98
C MET A 1 -6.49 18.56 -4.83
N VAL A 2 -7.43 17.93 -5.56
CA VAL A 2 -7.50 16.46 -5.63
C VAL A 2 -6.51 16.06 -6.72
N VAL A 3 -5.35 15.52 -6.33
CA VAL A 3 -4.40 14.98 -7.30
C VAL A 3 -5.02 13.70 -7.86
N SER A 4 -5.43 13.74 -9.11
CA SER A 4 -5.88 12.56 -9.85
C SER A 4 -4.71 11.60 -9.93
N ILE A 5 -4.74 10.52 -9.14
CA ILE A 5 -3.78 9.42 -9.24
C ILE A 5 -3.86 8.85 -10.66
N SER A 6 -2.72 8.70 -11.36
CA SER A 6 -2.72 8.08 -12.68
C SER A 6 -3.19 6.62 -12.57
N LYS A 7 -3.77 6.08 -13.64
CA LYS A 7 -4.15 4.65 -13.67
C LYS A 7 -2.96 3.73 -13.37
N GLU A 8 -1.75 4.15 -13.75
CA GLU A 8 -0.51 3.44 -13.45
C GLU A 8 -0.17 3.48 -11.96
N ASP A 9 -0.29 4.64 -11.31
CA ASP A 9 -0.06 4.81 -9.88
C ASP A 9 -1.04 3.96 -9.05
N ALA A 10 -2.31 3.91 -9.48
CA ALA A 10 -3.33 3.08 -8.83
C ALA A 10 -3.01 1.58 -8.94
N ARG A 11 -2.53 1.14 -10.12
CA ARG A 11 -2.08 -0.26 -10.33
C ARG A 11 -0.86 -0.57 -9.47
N LEU A 12 0.10 0.35 -9.37
CA LEU A 12 1.29 0.18 -8.53
C LEU A 12 0.91 0.01 -7.06
N CYS A 13 0.06 0.90 -6.53
CA CYS A 13 -0.44 0.80 -5.15
C CYS A 13 -1.19 -0.51 -4.91
N ALA A 14 -2.07 -0.92 -5.83
CA ALA A 14 -2.83 -2.16 -5.71
C ALA A 14 -1.92 -3.40 -5.72
N SER A 15 -0.89 -3.41 -6.57
CA SER A 15 0.09 -4.50 -6.63
C SER A 15 0.85 -4.64 -5.31
N VAL A 16 1.34 -3.52 -4.76
CA VAL A 16 2.04 -3.49 -3.47
C VAL A 16 1.12 -3.95 -2.33
N VAL A 17 -0.13 -3.49 -2.28
CA VAL A 17 -1.10 -3.95 -1.27
C VAL A 17 -1.30 -5.45 -1.34
N LYS A 18 -1.45 -6.02 -2.55
CA LYS A 18 -1.67 -7.47 -2.75
C LYS A 18 -0.47 -8.30 -2.26
N GLU A 19 0.73 -7.87 -2.57
CA GLU A 19 1.97 -8.57 -2.19
C GLU A 19 2.23 -8.48 -0.69
N VAL A 20 2.07 -7.29 -0.10
CA VAL A 20 2.23 -7.11 1.36
C VAL A 20 1.15 -7.87 2.11
N ALA A 21 -0.09 -7.87 1.62
CA ALA A 21 -1.17 -8.64 2.24
C ALA A 21 -0.88 -10.15 2.22
N SER A 22 -0.36 -10.66 1.10
CA SER A 22 0.07 -12.06 0.96
C SER A 22 1.22 -12.39 1.89
N SER A 23 2.25 -11.54 1.94
CA SER A 23 3.42 -11.73 2.79
C SER A 23 3.09 -11.69 4.29
N LYS A 24 2.08 -10.91 4.68
CA LYS A 24 1.65 -10.79 6.08
C LYS A 24 0.53 -11.76 6.46
N GLY A 25 0.03 -12.57 5.52
CA GLY A 25 -1.06 -13.52 5.77
C GLY A 25 -2.43 -12.87 6.04
N ILE A 26 -2.62 -11.60 5.69
CA ILE A 26 -3.85 -10.83 5.97
C ILE A 26 -4.82 -10.81 4.78
N VAL A 27 -4.62 -11.65 3.77
CA VAL A 27 -5.43 -11.69 2.54
C VAL A 27 -6.93 -11.93 2.79
N ASN A 28 -7.28 -12.53 3.91
CA ASN A 28 -8.65 -12.81 4.33
C ASN A 28 -9.20 -11.83 5.39
N ASP A 29 -8.46 -10.77 5.71
CA ASP A 29 -8.89 -9.72 6.64
C ASP A 29 -9.14 -8.40 5.88
N PRO A 30 -10.41 -8.11 5.52
CA PRO A 30 -10.77 -6.88 4.81
C PRO A 30 -10.40 -5.61 5.59
N THR A 31 -10.42 -5.66 6.92
CA THR A 31 -10.10 -4.52 7.77
C THR A 31 -8.59 -4.24 7.73
N ALA A 32 -7.77 -5.27 7.87
CA ALA A 32 -6.32 -5.14 7.74
C ALA A 32 -5.91 -4.68 6.33
N ILE A 33 -6.56 -5.20 5.29
CA ILE A 33 -6.35 -4.75 3.90
C ILE A 33 -6.73 -3.27 3.73
N GLY A 34 -7.84 -2.83 4.32
CA GLY A 34 -8.25 -1.42 4.30
C GLY A 34 -7.21 -0.50 4.95
N ARG A 35 -6.70 -0.90 6.12
CA ARG A 35 -5.62 -0.16 6.82
C ARG A 35 -4.33 -0.11 5.98
N LEU A 36 -3.94 -1.25 5.41
CA LEU A 36 -2.77 -1.34 4.54
C LEU A 36 -2.92 -0.43 3.32
N THR A 37 -4.08 -0.45 2.67
CA THR A 37 -4.38 0.39 1.50
C THR A 37 -4.26 1.87 1.83
N ALA A 38 -4.86 2.31 2.94
CA ALA A 38 -4.76 3.70 3.39
C ALA A 38 -3.30 4.10 3.72
N ALA A 39 -2.53 3.19 4.29
CA ALA A 39 -1.14 3.44 4.62
C ALA A 39 -0.23 3.52 3.37
N VAL A 40 -0.43 2.64 2.39
CA VAL A 40 0.24 2.68 1.08
C VAL A 40 -0.07 4.00 0.36
N ALA A 41 -1.34 4.42 0.34
CA ALA A 41 -1.73 5.71 -0.24
C ALA A 41 -1.04 6.90 0.46
N ARG A 42 -0.89 6.86 1.78
CA ARG A 42 -0.16 7.89 2.54
C ARG A 42 1.34 7.91 2.20
N LEU A 43 1.98 6.75 2.09
CA LEU A 43 3.39 6.65 1.69
C LEU A 43 3.60 7.20 0.27
N PHE A 44 2.71 6.83 -0.65
CA PHE A 44 2.72 7.31 -2.03
C PHE A 44 2.57 8.84 -2.10
N ASN A 45 1.60 9.39 -1.35
CA ASN A 45 1.37 10.83 -1.28
C ASN A 45 2.53 11.61 -0.61
N LYS A 46 3.36 10.93 0.20
CA LYS A 46 4.59 11.50 0.77
C LYS A 46 5.77 11.51 -0.21
N GLY A 47 5.60 10.96 -1.41
CA GLY A 47 6.62 10.97 -2.46
C GLY A 47 7.32 9.62 -2.68
N LEU A 48 7.02 8.57 -1.91
CA LEU A 48 7.49 7.22 -2.23
C LEU A 48 6.72 6.69 -3.45
N ARG A 49 7.28 6.88 -4.64
CA ARG A 49 6.69 6.39 -5.90
C ARG A 49 7.40 5.19 -6.49
N ASP A 50 8.57 4.85 -5.96
CA ASP A 50 9.26 3.61 -6.31
C ASP A 50 8.56 2.40 -5.68
N ARG A 51 8.39 1.34 -6.48
CA ARG A 51 7.65 0.15 -6.08
C ARG A 51 8.33 -0.59 -4.93
N ASP A 52 9.65 -0.77 -5.01
CA ASP A 52 10.43 -1.52 -4.03
C ASP A 52 10.55 -0.75 -2.71
N GLU A 53 10.73 0.56 -2.77
CA GLU A 53 10.71 1.42 -1.58
C GLU A 53 9.32 1.44 -0.92
N LEU A 54 8.25 1.57 -1.71
CA LEU A 54 6.87 1.56 -1.20
C LEU A 54 6.54 0.22 -0.53
N MET A 55 6.98 -0.89 -1.14
CA MET A 55 6.80 -2.23 -0.60
C MET A 55 7.60 -2.45 0.69
N LYS A 56 8.89 -2.06 0.73
CA LYS A 56 9.70 -2.13 1.95
C LYS A 56 9.09 -1.30 3.08
N ALA A 57 8.65 -0.08 2.78
CA ALA A 57 7.99 0.78 3.76
C ALA A 57 6.67 0.17 4.25
N ALA A 58 5.88 -0.43 3.34
CA ALA A 58 4.61 -1.09 3.68
C ALA A 58 4.79 -2.41 4.46
N LEU A 59 5.87 -3.15 4.21
CA LEU A 59 6.26 -4.32 5.01
C LEU A 59 6.62 -3.90 6.44
N ASN A 60 7.39 -2.82 6.59
CA ASN A 60 7.80 -2.26 7.88
C ASN A 60 6.68 -1.53 8.64
N LEU A 61 5.52 -1.27 8.00
CA LEU A 61 4.37 -0.72 8.70
C LEU A 61 3.78 -1.77 9.66
N ASP A 62 3.90 -1.51 10.96
CA ASP A 62 3.24 -2.22 12.06
C ASP A 62 1.71 -1.97 12.11
N ALA A 63 1.08 -1.66 10.98
CA ALA A 63 -0.34 -1.24 10.88
C ALA A 63 -1.36 -2.36 11.15
N ILE A 64 -0.92 -3.53 11.64
CA ILE A 64 -1.71 -4.76 11.80
C ILE A 64 -1.78 -5.22 13.27
N LYS A 65 -1.10 -4.55 14.19
CA LYS A 65 -1.35 -4.73 15.64
C LYS A 65 -2.55 -3.93 16.13
#